data_AF-A0A350BZ16-F1
#
_entry.id   AF-A0A350BZ16-F1
#
_cell.length_a   1.000
_cell.length_b   1.000
_cell.length_c   1.000
_cell.angle_alpha   90.00
_cell.angle_beta   90.00
_cell.angle_gamma   90.00
#
_symmetry.space_group_name_H-M   'P 1'
#
loop_
_entity.id
_entity.type
_entity.pdbx_description
1 polymer ?
#
loop_
_entity_poly.entity_id
_entity_poly.type
_entity_poly.pdbx_seq_one_letter_code
_entity_poly.pdbx_strand_id
1 'polypeptide(L)'
;MQTLYADVIVDITAEALDRPFSYIVPEAMRENVVAGSQVMVPFGNRLVRGYVIGFHDSCDYDPAKMKEISSVMTGEDTAEAHLIALAAWMSHYYGGVMAQSLRTVLPVKRRVNAALERRVYLSSQTEARVYREKLNKRQEARKRVIDALLEQDGRTAAWLIENCQTNMQIIRGLEKDGIVCVLTSERFRTVVEGGSETVPPDKLTQEQTLAVRHIRMEWAGRNRPVLISGVTGSGKTLVYMELIADVLAAGKQAIMLIPEIALTRQTVERFVRRFGKKVSFLHSRLSDGEKYDQMRAARSGDISIMVGPRSALFTPFAKLGLIVIDEEHEDSYRSEMVPRYHARETAIERARIEGAHVVMGSATPSLHSTYRVWSEEYAGVSLRNRFGNAVLPETVIVDMRAETGRGNRSIFSEELMRRMQKSLDSGEQVMLFLNRRGYSGNVTCRSCGYVIKCPHCDVSLTRHVNGRLVCHYCGYERSDITECPSCRSSYIGGISIGTEKVEEEILKR
;
A
#
# COMPACT_ATOMS: atom_id res chain seq x y z
N MET A 1 20.06 -43.13 -8.62
CA MET A 1 19.90 -41.68 -8.37
C MET A 1 18.42 -41.41 -8.17
N GLN A 2 18.02 -40.74 -7.09
CA GLN A 2 16.62 -40.35 -6.90
C GLN A 2 16.23 -39.33 -7.99
N THR A 3 15.04 -39.52 -8.56
CA THR A 3 14.46 -38.59 -9.53
C THR A 3 13.92 -37.40 -8.75
N LEU A 4 14.42 -36.20 -9.05
CA LEU A 4 13.92 -34.96 -8.46
C LEU A 4 12.76 -34.44 -9.29
N TYR A 5 11.67 -34.10 -8.64
CA TYR A 5 10.49 -33.53 -9.27
C TYR A 5 10.29 -32.10 -8.80
N ALA A 6 9.80 -31.24 -9.70
CA ALA A 6 9.44 -29.87 -9.41
C ALA A 6 7.95 -29.67 -9.65
N ASP A 7 7.28 -29.05 -8.69
CA ASP A 7 5.93 -28.54 -8.89
C ASP A 7 6.01 -27.20 -9.61
N VAL A 8 5.37 -27.12 -10.78
CA VAL A 8 5.40 -25.95 -11.65
C VAL A 8 3.99 -25.44 -11.87
N ILE A 9 3.78 -24.16 -11.61
CA ILE A 9 2.56 -23.47 -12.00
C ILE A 9 2.77 -22.82 -13.35
N VAL A 10 1.93 -23.22 -14.29
CA VAL A 10 1.94 -22.71 -15.65
C VAL A 10 1.27 -21.34 -15.72
N ASP A 11 1.89 -20.41 -16.44
CA ASP A 11 1.43 -19.04 -16.61
C ASP A 11 0.29 -18.98 -17.65
N ILE A 12 -0.88 -19.47 -17.27
CA ILE A 12 -2.09 -19.52 -18.09
C ILE A 12 -3.26 -18.84 -17.39
N THR A 13 -4.12 -18.20 -18.18
CA THR A 13 -5.25 -17.39 -17.70
C THR A 13 -6.48 -18.19 -17.28
N ALA A 14 -6.49 -19.51 -17.47
CA ALA A 14 -7.65 -20.36 -17.19
C ALA A 14 -7.67 -20.85 -15.73
N GLU A 15 -8.69 -20.45 -14.96
CA GLU A 15 -8.85 -20.81 -13.54
C GLU A 15 -8.94 -22.32 -13.28
N ALA A 16 -9.49 -23.10 -14.22
CA ALA A 16 -9.59 -24.56 -14.09
C ALA A 16 -8.23 -25.29 -14.13
N LEU A 17 -7.17 -24.60 -14.52
CA LEU A 17 -5.81 -25.14 -14.63
C LEU A 17 -4.85 -24.45 -13.65
N ASP A 18 -5.39 -23.74 -12.67
CA ASP A 18 -4.67 -23.11 -11.55
C ASP A 18 -4.32 -24.13 -10.47
N ARG A 19 -3.45 -25.06 -10.83
CA ARG A 19 -2.85 -26.03 -9.91
C ARG A 19 -1.39 -26.28 -10.29
N PRO A 20 -0.53 -26.68 -9.34
CA PRO A 20 0.78 -27.17 -9.69
C PRO A 20 0.70 -28.42 -10.58
N PHE A 21 1.60 -28.48 -11.53
CA PHE A 21 1.85 -29.66 -12.36
C PHE A 21 3.28 -30.12 -12.07
N SER A 22 3.43 -31.40 -11.76
CA SER A 22 4.73 -31.97 -11.42
C SER A 22 5.49 -32.34 -12.70
N TYR A 23 6.74 -31.89 -12.79
CA TYR A 23 7.67 -32.18 -13.88
C TYR A 23 8.94 -32.81 -13.34
N ILE A 24 9.58 -33.64 -14.16
CA ILE A 24 10.91 -34.15 -13.85
C ILE A 24 11.92 -33.02 -14.04
N VAL A 25 12.83 -32.85 -13.07
CA VAL A 25 13.98 -31.93 -13.19
C VAL A 25 15.14 -32.69 -13.85
N PRO A 26 15.53 -32.34 -15.09
CA PRO A 26 16.68 -32.97 -15.74
C PRO A 26 17.94 -32.84 -14.89
N GLU A 27 18.78 -33.86 -14.90
CA GLU A 27 19.98 -33.91 -14.06
C GLU A 27 20.91 -32.70 -14.28
N ALA A 28 21.06 -32.27 -15.54
CA ALA A 28 21.82 -31.08 -15.92
C ALA A 28 21.25 -29.74 -15.39
N MET A 29 20.00 -29.72 -14.93
CA MET A 29 19.32 -28.53 -14.44
C MET A 29 19.19 -28.47 -12.91
N ARG A 30 19.49 -29.57 -12.19
CA ARG A 30 19.25 -29.67 -10.75
C ARG A 30 19.94 -28.59 -9.91
N GLU A 31 21.13 -28.15 -10.32
CA GLU A 31 21.88 -27.10 -9.63
C GLU A 31 21.34 -25.69 -9.91
N ASN A 32 20.58 -25.52 -10.99
CA ASN A 32 20.14 -24.22 -11.51
C ASN A 32 18.65 -23.93 -11.27
N VAL A 33 17.86 -24.95 -10.96
CA VAL A 33 16.43 -24.81 -10.66
C VAL A 33 16.25 -24.69 -9.16
N VAL A 34 15.68 -23.57 -8.73
CA VAL A 34 15.25 -23.32 -7.34
C VAL A 34 13.76 -22.97 -7.31
N ALA A 35 13.14 -22.98 -6.13
CA ALA A 35 11.78 -22.46 -5.99
C ALA A 35 11.77 -20.97 -6.39
N GLY A 36 10.79 -20.58 -7.21
CA GLY A 36 10.72 -19.28 -7.88
C GLY A 36 11.37 -19.25 -9.27
N SER A 37 12.17 -20.25 -9.64
CA SER A 37 12.76 -20.32 -10.99
C SER A 37 11.69 -20.33 -12.06
N GLN A 38 11.92 -19.50 -13.07
CA GLN A 38 11.11 -19.48 -14.27
C GLN A 38 11.59 -20.57 -15.22
N VAL A 39 10.67 -21.40 -15.67
CA VAL A 39 10.95 -22.57 -16.49
C VAL A 39 10.04 -22.59 -17.71
N MET A 40 10.53 -23.16 -18.80
CA MET A 40 9.69 -23.56 -19.92
C MET A 40 9.29 -25.01 -19.73
N VAL A 41 7.99 -25.26 -19.70
CA VAL A 41 7.45 -26.60 -19.51
C VAL A 41 6.48 -26.97 -20.63
N PRO A 42 6.49 -28.23 -21.09
CA PRO A 42 5.56 -28.70 -22.11
C PRO A 42 4.17 -28.92 -21.50
N PHE A 43 3.19 -28.11 -21.90
CA PHE A 43 1.82 -28.16 -21.39
C PHE A 43 0.82 -28.37 -22.52
N GLY A 44 0.21 -29.56 -22.58
CA GLY A 44 -0.53 -30.01 -23.76
C GLY A 44 0.39 -30.12 -24.98
N ASN A 45 0.02 -29.43 -26.07
CA ASN A 45 0.76 -29.40 -27.36
C ASN A 45 1.66 -28.17 -27.53
N ARG A 46 1.88 -27.38 -26.47
CA ARG A 46 2.70 -26.15 -26.53
C ARG A 46 3.69 -26.10 -25.38
N LEU A 47 4.78 -25.37 -25.59
CA LEU A 47 5.66 -24.94 -24.52
C LEU A 47 5.08 -23.68 -23.88
N VAL A 48 4.95 -23.68 -22.56
CA VAL A 48 4.46 -22.52 -21.80
C VAL A 48 5.49 -22.15 -20.73
N ARG A 49 5.49 -20.86 -20.38
CA ARG A 49 6.22 -20.40 -19.21
C ARG A 49 5.51 -20.92 -17.96
N GLY A 50 6.29 -21.39 -16.99
CA GLY A 50 5.83 -21.74 -15.66
C GLY A 50 6.84 -21.35 -14.60
N TYR A 51 6.43 -21.46 -13.36
CA TYR A 51 7.25 -21.10 -12.20
C TYR A 51 7.30 -22.25 -11.23
N VAL A 52 8.50 -22.62 -10.83
CA VAL A 52 8.72 -23.69 -9.85
C VAL A 52 8.26 -23.19 -8.49
N ILE A 53 7.37 -23.93 -7.84
CA ILE A 53 6.85 -23.58 -6.50
C ILE A 53 7.49 -24.39 -5.39
N GLY A 54 8.12 -25.52 -5.72
CA GLY A 54 8.71 -26.43 -4.75
C GLY A 54 9.21 -27.71 -5.44
N PHE A 55 9.85 -28.56 -4.64
CA PHE A 55 10.39 -29.83 -5.09
C PHE A 55 9.90 -30.98 -4.20
N HIS A 56 9.86 -32.17 -4.78
CA HIS A 56 9.56 -33.39 -4.06
C HIS A 56 10.38 -34.57 -4.61
N ASP A 57 10.70 -35.52 -3.73
CA ASP A 57 11.56 -36.68 -4.05
C ASP A 57 10.75 -37.90 -4.51
N SER A 58 9.41 -37.81 -4.45
CA SER A 58 8.48 -38.89 -4.80
C SER A 58 7.24 -38.32 -5.47
N CYS A 59 6.82 -38.90 -6.59
CA CYS A 59 5.60 -38.53 -7.30
C CYS A 59 4.68 -39.75 -7.44
N ASP A 60 3.39 -39.58 -7.19
CA ASP A 60 2.38 -40.65 -7.31
C ASP A 60 2.04 -41.03 -8.77
N TYR A 61 2.65 -40.35 -9.74
CA TYR A 61 2.43 -40.56 -11.17
C TYR A 61 3.55 -41.41 -11.79
N ASP A 62 3.17 -42.23 -12.77
CA ASP A 62 4.09 -43.05 -13.55
C ASP A 62 5.18 -42.17 -14.22
N PRO A 63 6.47 -42.35 -13.88
CA PRO A 63 7.56 -41.54 -14.42
C PRO A 63 7.61 -41.55 -15.95
N ALA A 64 7.15 -42.61 -16.61
CA ALA A 64 7.14 -42.72 -18.07
C ALA A 64 6.13 -41.77 -18.75
N LYS A 65 5.14 -41.27 -18.00
CA LYS A 65 4.12 -40.33 -18.48
C LYS A 65 4.42 -38.88 -18.10
N MET A 66 5.39 -38.68 -17.22
CA MET A 66 5.81 -37.35 -16.80
C MET A 66 6.65 -36.70 -17.89
N LYS A 67 6.53 -35.38 -18.00
CA LYS A 67 7.36 -34.59 -18.90
C LYS A 67 8.47 -33.92 -18.11
N GLU A 68 9.57 -33.65 -18.79
CA GLU A 68 10.71 -32.94 -18.22
C GLU A 68 10.55 -31.42 -18.36
N ILE A 69 11.18 -30.68 -17.46
CA ILE A 69 11.41 -29.26 -17.64
C ILE A 69 12.25 -29.06 -18.90
N SER A 70 11.74 -28.28 -19.86
CA SER A 70 12.40 -28.09 -21.16
C SER A 70 13.60 -27.17 -21.07
N SER A 71 13.49 -26.09 -20.30
CA SER A 71 14.61 -25.20 -20.02
C SER A 71 14.34 -24.38 -18.77
N VAL A 72 15.41 -24.05 -18.06
CA VAL A 72 15.39 -23.01 -17.02
C VAL A 72 15.70 -21.70 -17.70
N MET A 73 14.91 -20.67 -17.42
CA MET A 73 15.28 -19.31 -17.77
C MET A 73 16.26 -18.81 -16.71
N THR A 74 17.48 -19.34 -16.73
CA THR A 74 18.60 -18.90 -15.89
C THR A 74 19.09 -17.54 -16.34
N GLY A 75 19.31 -16.61 -15.40
CA GLY A 75 20.07 -15.38 -15.64
C GLY A 75 19.35 -14.07 -15.41
N GLU A 76 18.12 -14.07 -14.91
CA GLU A 76 17.36 -12.83 -14.71
C GLU A 76 16.99 -12.67 -13.23
N ASP A 77 17.94 -12.12 -12.45
CA ASP A 77 17.72 -11.45 -11.16
C ASP A 77 16.76 -10.27 -11.39
N THR A 78 15.50 -10.60 -11.59
CA THR A 78 14.46 -9.69 -12.05
C THR A 78 13.45 -9.50 -10.96
N ALA A 79 12.89 -8.29 -10.94
CA ALA A 79 11.78 -7.96 -10.06
C ALA A 79 10.62 -8.96 -10.16
N GLU A 80 10.37 -9.53 -11.34
CA GLU A 80 9.32 -10.54 -11.53
C GLU A 80 9.64 -11.85 -10.80
N ALA A 81 10.87 -12.35 -10.91
CA ALA A 81 11.28 -13.58 -10.23
C ALA A 81 11.15 -13.43 -8.70
N HIS A 82 11.59 -12.30 -8.14
CA HIS A 82 11.44 -12.00 -6.72
C HIS A 82 9.99 -11.93 -6.25
N LEU A 83 9.12 -11.25 -7.02
CA LEU A 83 7.70 -11.17 -6.69
C LEU A 83 7.02 -12.54 -6.76
N ILE A 84 7.46 -13.41 -7.66
CA ILE A 84 6.93 -14.78 -7.78
C ILE A 84 7.37 -15.65 -6.61
N ALA A 85 8.64 -15.57 -6.21
CA ALA A 85 9.12 -16.20 -4.99
C ALA A 85 8.31 -15.71 -3.76
N LEU A 86 8.02 -14.41 -3.70
CA LEU A 86 7.17 -13.82 -2.66
C LEU A 86 5.74 -14.39 -2.70
N ALA A 87 5.14 -14.55 -3.89
CA ALA A 87 3.82 -15.19 -4.00
C ALA A 87 3.81 -16.65 -3.53
N ALA A 88 4.87 -17.42 -3.83
CA ALA A 88 5.00 -18.79 -3.35
C ALA A 88 5.04 -18.83 -1.82
N TRP A 89 5.85 -17.95 -1.21
CA TRP A 89 5.87 -17.79 0.24
C TRP A 89 4.50 -17.38 0.79
N MET A 90 3.82 -16.40 0.18
CA MET A 90 2.50 -15.94 0.63
C MET A 90 1.46 -17.07 0.58
N SER A 91 1.47 -17.89 -0.47
CA SER A 91 0.57 -19.04 -0.63
C SER A 91 0.78 -20.05 0.50
N HIS A 92 2.04 -20.37 0.82
CA HIS A 92 2.39 -21.29 1.89
C HIS A 92 2.10 -20.72 3.28
N TYR A 93 2.55 -19.50 3.56
CA TYR A 93 2.49 -18.88 4.89
C TYR A 93 1.06 -18.51 5.30
N TYR A 94 0.26 -17.96 4.39
CA TYR A 94 -1.12 -17.55 4.70
C TYR A 94 -2.18 -18.60 4.36
N GLY A 95 -1.78 -19.75 3.78
CA GLY A 95 -2.69 -20.86 3.46
C GLY A 95 -3.68 -20.52 2.34
N GLY A 96 -3.17 -20.23 1.14
CA GLY A 96 -4.00 -19.87 -0.02
C GLY A 96 -3.54 -20.52 -1.32
N VAL A 97 -4.30 -20.30 -2.40
CA VAL A 97 -3.96 -20.82 -3.74
C VAL A 97 -2.90 -19.91 -4.38
N MET A 98 -1.93 -20.52 -5.06
CA MET A 98 -0.80 -19.78 -5.61
C MET A 98 -1.20 -18.80 -6.72
N ALA A 99 -2.16 -19.07 -7.63
CA ALA A 99 -2.51 -17.98 -8.57
C ALA A 99 -3.23 -16.81 -7.92
N GLN A 100 -3.90 -16.98 -6.78
CA GLN A 100 -4.40 -15.82 -6.04
C GLN A 100 -3.24 -14.98 -5.50
N SER A 101 -2.19 -15.62 -5.00
CA SER A 101 -0.95 -14.95 -4.60
C SER A 101 -0.25 -14.29 -5.79
N LEU A 102 -0.14 -14.98 -6.94
CA LEU A 102 0.43 -14.42 -8.18
C LEU A 102 -0.38 -13.22 -8.68
N ARG A 103 -1.71 -13.30 -8.70
CA ARG A 103 -2.59 -12.17 -9.07
C ARG A 103 -2.43 -10.97 -8.12
N THR A 104 -2.02 -11.23 -6.87
CA THR A 104 -1.80 -10.20 -5.87
C THR A 104 -0.46 -9.50 -6.07
N VAL A 105 0.62 -10.26 -6.34
CA VAL A 105 1.98 -9.70 -6.46
C VAL A 105 2.33 -9.22 -7.87
N LEU A 106 1.70 -9.77 -8.91
CA LEU A 106 2.01 -9.41 -10.29
C LEU A 106 1.13 -8.26 -10.76
N PRO A 107 1.70 -7.24 -11.43
CA PRO A 107 0.93 -6.13 -11.97
C PRO A 107 -0.07 -6.63 -13.02
N VAL A 108 -1.19 -5.91 -13.14
CA VAL A 108 -2.30 -6.25 -14.03
C VAL A 108 -1.80 -6.47 -15.47
N LYS A 109 -1.86 -7.73 -15.95
CA LYS A 109 -1.47 -8.14 -17.31
C LYS A 109 -2.41 -7.66 -18.42
N ARG A 110 -3.45 -6.87 -18.13
CA ARG A 110 -4.22 -6.27 -19.23
C ARG A 110 -3.24 -5.43 -20.03
N ARG A 111 -3.05 -5.79 -21.31
CA ARG A 111 -2.52 -4.89 -22.33
C ARG A 111 -3.47 -3.70 -22.38
N VAL A 112 -3.31 -2.78 -21.44
CA VAL A 112 -3.84 -1.44 -21.60
C VAL A 112 -3.00 -0.88 -22.73
N ASN A 113 -3.65 -0.54 -23.85
CA ASN A 113 -2.94 0.14 -24.93
C ASN A 113 -2.21 1.34 -24.30
N ALA A 114 -0.89 1.39 -24.49
CA ALA A 114 -0.08 2.51 -24.01
C ALA A 114 -0.76 3.80 -24.43
N ALA A 115 -0.78 4.81 -23.56
CA ALA A 115 -1.30 6.11 -23.95
C ALA A 115 -0.36 6.68 -25.01
N LEU A 116 -0.75 6.60 -26.28
CA LEU A 116 0.04 7.09 -27.39
C LEU A 116 -0.14 8.60 -27.48
N GLU A 117 0.94 9.35 -27.29
CA GLU A 117 0.99 10.76 -27.63
C GLU A 117 1.53 10.91 -29.05
N ARG A 118 0.77 11.60 -29.89
CA ARG A 118 1.19 11.95 -31.25
C ARG A 118 1.65 13.39 -31.22
N ARG A 119 2.92 13.63 -31.53
CA ARG A 119 3.47 14.97 -31.74
C ARG A 119 3.66 15.19 -33.23
N VAL A 120 3.27 16.36 -33.69
CA VAL A 120 3.32 16.76 -35.09
C VAL A 120 4.45 17.77 -35.23
N TYR A 121 5.36 17.49 -36.15
CA TYR A 121 6.49 18.36 -36.48
C TYR A 121 6.38 18.82 -37.93
N LEU A 122 6.88 20.01 -38.27
CA LEU A 122 7.08 20.39 -39.65
C LEU A 122 8.23 19.57 -40.25
N SER A 123 8.04 19.01 -41.45
CA SER A 123 9.13 18.34 -42.17
C SER A 123 10.21 19.35 -42.59
N SER A 124 9.80 20.57 -42.92
CA SER A 124 10.65 21.71 -43.23
C SER A 124 9.87 23.01 -43.06
N GLN A 125 10.44 23.97 -42.33
CA GLN A 125 9.79 25.28 -42.14
C GLN A 125 9.63 26.04 -43.46
N THR A 126 10.61 25.93 -44.37
CA THR A 126 10.61 26.61 -45.66
C THR A 126 9.50 26.05 -46.56
N GLU A 127 9.39 24.73 -46.65
CA GLU A 127 8.37 24.07 -47.46
C GLU A 127 6.96 24.29 -46.90
N ALA A 128 6.82 24.31 -45.57
CA ALA A 128 5.56 24.60 -44.91
C ALA A 128 5.05 26.02 -45.20
N ARG A 129 5.93 27.03 -45.22
CA ARG A 129 5.57 28.41 -45.60
C ARG A 129 5.10 28.52 -47.05
N VAL A 130 5.83 27.91 -47.98
CA VAL A 130 5.45 27.88 -49.41
C VAL A 130 4.12 27.14 -49.62
N TYR A 131 3.93 26.02 -48.92
CA TYR A 131 2.70 25.24 -48.99
C TYR A 131 1.52 26.04 -48.46
N ARG A 132 1.70 26.76 -47.34
CA ARG A 132 0.68 27.61 -46.73
C ARG A 132 0.13 28.68 -47.69
N GLU A 133 1.00 29.33 -48.45
CA GLU A 133 0.61 30.37 -49.42
C GLU A 133 -0.23 29.82 -50.58
N LYS A 134 -0.03 28.56 -50.95
CA LYS A 134 -0.79 27.87 -52.01
C LYS A 134 -2.19 27.42 -51.57
N LEU A 135 -2.49 27.45 -50.27
CA LEU A 135 -3.78 27.00 -49.74
C LEU A 135 -4.88 28.04 -50.00
N ASN A 136 -6.02 27.58 -50.51
CA ASN A 136 -7.18 28.44 -50.78
C ASN A 136 -8.04 28.70 -49.52
N LYS A 137 -9.05 29.58 -49.63
CA LYS A 137 -9.96 29.94 -48.52
C LYS A 137 -10.78 28.76 -47.96
N ARG A 138 -10.90 27.64 -48.70
CA ARG A 138 -11.62 26.43 -48.23
C ARG A 138 -10.73 25.52 -47.36
N GLN A 139 -9.42 25.77 -47.31
CA GLN A 139 -8.43 24.98 -46.57
C GLN A 139 -7.90 25.70 -45.32
N GLU A 140 -8.73 26.55 -44.71
CA GLU A 140 -8.35 27.41 -43.58
C GLU A 140 -7.85 26.60 -42.37
N ALA A 141 -8.40 25.41 -42.13
CA ALA A 141 -7.94 24.52 -41.07
C ALA A 141 -6.51 23.98 -41.28
N ARG A 142 -6.06 23.80 -42.54
CA ARG A 142 -4.67 23.44 -42.84
C ARG A 142 -3.73 24.61 -42.59
N LYS A 143 -4.15 25.84 -42.92
CA LYS A 143 -3.38 27.06 -42.63
C LYS A 143 -3.14 27.23 -41.14
N ARG A 144 -4.20 27.14 -40.32
CA ARG A 144 -4.08 27.26 -38.85
C ARG A 144 -3.13 26.24 -38.22
N VAL A 145 -3.14 25.00 -38.71
CA VAL A 145 -2.22 23.96 -38.24
C VAL A 145 -0.78 24.30 -38.60
N ILE A 146 -0.52 24.73 -39.84
CA ILE A 146 0.83 25.12 -40.29
C ILE A 146 1.31 26.35 -39.50
N ASP A 147 0.46 27.34 -39.29
CA ASP A 147 0.78 28.54 -38.53
C ASP A 147 1.17 28.23 -37.09
N ALA A 148 0.37 27.42 -36.40
CA ALA A 148 0.65 27.03 -35.03
C ALA A 148 1.97 26.24 -34.90
N LEU A 149 2.34 25.45 -35.91
CA LEU A 149 3.60 24.72 -35.96
C LEU A 149 4.80 25.60 -36.38
N LEU A 150 4.57 26.65 -37.18
CA LEU A 150 5.58 27.66 -37.50
C LEU A 150 5.90 28.56 -36.31
N GLU A 151 4.91 28.84 -35.44
CA GLU A 151 5.10 29.55 -34.18
C GLU A 151 5.86 28.71 -33.15
N GLN A 152 5.46 27.45 -32.98
CA GLN A 152 6.15 26.52 -32.11
C GLN A 152 5.97 25.09 -32.63
N ASP A 153 7.07 24.50 -33.10
CA ASP A 153 7.06 23.16 -33.66
C ASP A 153 6.90 22.06 -32.59
N GLY A 154 6.52 20.85 -32.99
CA GLY A 154 6.42 19.70 -32.07
C GLY A 154 5.20 19.72 -31.13
N ARG A 155 4.10 20.37 -31.54
CA ARG A 155 2.82 20.39 -30.82
C ARG A 155 2.18 19.00 -30.79
N THR A 156 1.40 18.72 -29.75
CA THR A 156 0.61 17.47 -29.70
C THR A 156 -0.56 17.54 -30.67
N ALA A 157 -0.93 16.41 -31.27
CA ALA A 157 -2.08 16.33 -32.16
C ALA A 157 -3.38 16.71 -31.44
N ALA A 158 -3.50 16.40 -30.14
CA ALA A 158 -4.63 16.81 -29.31
C ALA A 158 -4.71 18.35 -29.19
N TRP A 159 -3.59 19.00 -28.88
CA TRP A 159 -3.52 20.46 -28.80
C TRP A 159 -3.89 21.12 -30.13
N LEU A 160 -3.40 20.59 -31.25
CA LEU A 160 -3.74 21.09 -32.60
C LEU A 160 -5.22 20.94 -32.90
N ILE A 161 -5.82 19.78 -32.61
CA ILE A 161 -7.25 19.53 -32.83
C ILE A 161 -8.12 20.56 -32.08
N GLU A 162 -7.79 20.81 -30.82
CA GLU A 162 -8.52 21.73 -29.95
C GLU A 162 -8.28 23.20 -30.33
N ASN A 163 -7.02 23.64 -30.40
CA ASN A 163 -6.67 25.05 -30.56
C ASN A 163 -6.72 25.53 -32.01
N CYS A 164 -6.47 24.64 -32.98
CA CYS A 164 -6.58 24.99 -34.41
C CYS A 164 -7.96 24.65 -34.99
N GLN A 165 -8.90 24.16 -34.18
CA GLN A 165 -10.24 23.73 -34.62
C GLN A 165 -10.17 22.83 -35.86
N THR A 166 -9.42 21.73 -35.74
CA THR A 166 -9.13 20.80 -36.83
C THR A 166 -9.45 19.36 -36.42
N ASN A 167 -9.14 18.39 -37.27
CA ASN A 167 -9.28 16.98 -36.94
C ASN A 167 -8.07 16.16 -37.42
N MET A 168 -7.98 14.90 -36.97
CA MET A 168 -6.86 14.01 -37.31
C MET A 168 -6.77 13.70 -38.81
N GLN A 169 -7.86 13.76 -39.57
CA GLN A 169 -7.84 13.52 -41.02
C GLN A 169 -7.10 14.63 -41.75
N ILE A 170 -7.21 15.88 -41.28
CA ILE A 170 -6.48 17.03 -41.83
C ILE A 170 -4.98 16.91 -41.54
N ILE A 171 -4.62 16.53 -40.31
CA ILE A 171 -3.21 16.28 -39.92
C ILE A 171 -2.60 15.16 -40.76
N ARG A 172 -3.32 14.04 -40.94
CA ARG A 172 -2.90 12.94 -41.84
C ARG A 172 -2.80 13.37 -43.30
N GLY A 173 -3.66 14.29 -43.73
CA GLY A 173 -3.60 14.88 -45.07
C GLY A 173 -2.31 15.67 -45.28
N LEU A 174 -1.92 16.50 -44.31
CA LEU A 174 -0.65 17.23 -44.34
C LEU A 174 0.57 16.31 -44.26
N GLU A 175 0.45 15.20 -43.51
CA GLU A 175 1.48 14.17 -43.43
C GLU A 175 1.67 13.44 -44.76
N LYS A 176 0.57 13.06 -45.42
CA LYS A 176 0.58 12.46 -46.76
C LYS A 176 1.15 13.42 -47.81
N ASP A 177 0.90 14.71 -47.65
CA ASP A 177 1.43 15.77 -48.52
C ASP A 177 2.91 16.10 -48.20
N GLY A 178 3.54 15.41 -47.23
CA GLY A 178 4.94 15.56 -46.86
C GLY A 178 5.26 16.78 -46.01
N ILE A 179 4.27 17.57 -45.62
CA ILE A 179 4.45 18.87 -44.95
C ILE A 179 4.72 18.72 -43.45
N VAL A 180 4.13 17.69 -42.84
CA VAL A 180 4.32 17.38 -41.42
C VAL A 180 4.74 15.93 -41.22
N CYS A 181 5.45 15.67 -40.12
CA CYS A 181 5.78 14.33 -39.66
C CYS A 181 5.09 14.08 -38.31
N VAL A 182 4.36 12.97 -38.16
CA VAL A 182 3.73 12.61 -36.89
C VAL A 182 4.57 11.55 -36.17
N LEU A 183 5.28 11.97 -35.13
CA LEU A 183 5.96 11.05 -34.23
C LEU A 183 4.96 10.56 -33.18
N THR A 184 4.76 9.25 -33.14
CA THR A 184 3.99 8.60 -32.09
C THR A 184 4.95 8.12 -31.02
N SER A 185 4.91 8.75 -29.85
CA SER A 185 5.63 8.32 -28.67
C SER A 185 4.65 7.78 -27.64
N GLU A 186 5.06 6.76 -26.90
CA GLU A 186 4.32 6.36 -25.70
C GLU A 186 4.47 7.45 -24.64
N ARG A 187 3.36 8.01 -24.15
CA ARG A 187 3.33 8.95 -23.04
C ARG A 187 2.93 8.20 -21.79
N PHE A 188 3.79 8.23 -20.78
CA PHE A 188 3.39 7.83 -19.43
C PHE A 188 2.35 8.83 -18.92
N ARG A 189 1.26 8.32 -18.34
CA ARG A 189 0.30 9.15 -17.61
C ARG A 189 1.00 9.63 -16.33
N THR A 190 1.65 10.79 -16.40
CA THR A 190 2.37 11.37 -15.26
C THR A 190 1.35 11.87 -14.24
N VAL A 191 1.40 11.34 -13.01
CA VAL A 191 0.46 11.69 -11.92
C VAL A 191 0.81 13.03 -11.27
N VAL A 192 2.04 13.50 -11.41
CA VAL A 192 2.52 14.75 -10.82
C VAL A 192 3.22 15.61 -11.87
N GLU A 193 2.61 16.74 -12.23
CA GLU A 193 3.28 17.82 -12.94
C GLU A 193 3.86 18.80 -11.91
N GLY A 194 5.18 18.87 -11.76
CA GLY A 194 5.79 19.93 -10.94
C GLY A 194 7.22 19.72 -10.45
N GLY A 195 8.05 20.75 -10.70
CA GLY A 195 9.24 21.11 -9.91
C GLY A 195 10.58 20.54 -10.38
N SER A 196 11.33 21.29 -11.20
CA SER A 196 12.75 21.02 -11.50
C SER A 196 13.70 21.42 -10.36
N GLU A 197 13.22 22.12 -9.34
CA GLU A 197 14.04 22.56 -8.20
C GLU A 197 13.90 21.61 -7.02
N THR A 198 14.90 20.75 -6.85
CA THR A 198 15.08 19.98 -5.62
C THR A 198 15.54 20.90 -4.50
N VAL A 199 14.73 21.03 -3.45
CA VAL A 199 15.10 21.85 -2.27
C VAL A 199 16.13 21.07 -1.43
N PRO A 200 17.14 21.73 -0.84
CA PRO A 200 18.07 21.08 0.08
C PRO A 200 17.34 20.35 1.22
N PRO A 201 17.92 19.23 1.73
CA PRO A 201 17.30 18.45 2.79
C PRO A 201 17.02 19.30 4.03
N ASP A 202 15.87 19.03 4.68
CA ASP A 202 15.58 19.54 6.02
C ASP A 202 16.72 19.10 6.97
N LYS A 203 17.20 20.01 7.82
CA LYS A 203 18.22 19.67 8.83
C LYS A 203 17.59 18.73 9.88
N LEU A 204 18.17 17.54 10.02
CA LEU A 204 17.80 16.60 11.07
C LEU A 204 18.16 17.16 12.46
N THR A 205 17.33 16.84 13.46
CA THR A 205 17.69 17.07 14.87
C THR A 205 18.78 16.09 15.30
N GLN A 206 19.48 16.38 16.40
CA GLN A 206 20.50 15.47 16.94
C GLN A 206 19.93 14.06 17.21
N GLU A 207 18.72 13.98 17.75
CA GLU A 207 18.03 12.71 18.00
C GLU A 207 17.75 11.93 16.70
N GLN A 208 17.30 12.63 15.66
CA GLN A 208 17.06 12.02 14.33
C GLN A 208 18.38 11.57 13.67
N THR A 209 19.45 12.35 13.79
CA THR A 209 20.78 11.97 13.28
C THR A 209 21.30 10.72 13.97
N LEU A 210 21.14 10.62 15.30
CA LEU A 210 21.51 9.42 16.06
C LEU A 210 20.66 8.21 15.66
N ALA A 211 19.36 8.39 15.44
CA ALA A 211 18.47 7.35 14.94
C ALA A 211 18.93 6.81 13.58
N VAL A 212 19.20 7.69 12.61
CA VAL A 212 19.73 7.31 11.29
C VAL A 212 21.04 6.55 11.43
N ARG A 213 21.97 7.03 12.28
CA ARG A 213 23.26 6.34 12.52
C ARG A 213 23.05 4.94 13.10
N HIS A 214 22.15 4.78 14.07
CA HIS A 214 21.86 3.48 14.67
C HIS A 214 21.29 2.49 13.65
N ILE A 215 20.35 2.95 12.82
CA ILE A 215 19.77 2.15 11.74
C ILE A 215 20.84 1.70 10.74
N ARG A 216 21.72 2.61 10.31
CA ARG A 216 22.84 2.29 9.41
C ARG A 216 23.78 1.23 10.01
N MET A 217 24.09 1.32 11.30
CA MET A 217 24.93 0.32 11.98
C MET A 217 24.24 -1.05 12.08
N GLU A 218 22.93 -1.08 12.37
CA GLU A 218 22.16 -2.32 12.39
C GLU A 218 22.17 -3.00 11.01
N TRP A 219 21.95 -2.23 9.93
CA TRP A 219 21.97 -2.72 8.55
C TRP A 219 23.34 -3.20 8.07
N ALA A 220 24.43 -2.61 8.57
CA ALA A 220 25.78 -3.09 8.30
C ALA A 220 26.15 -4.36 9.09
N GLY A 221 25.42 -4.65 10.17
CA GLY A 221 25.63 -5.79 11.05
C GLY A 221 24.62 -6.90 10.85
N ARG A 222 23.70 -7.07 11.81
CA ARG A 222 22.71 -8.16 11.84
C ARG A 222 21.60 -7.99 10.80
N ASN A 223 21.42 -6.77 10.29
CA ASN A 223 20.41 -6.40 9.30
C ASN A 223 18.97 -6.82 9.68
N ARG A 224 18.61 -6.68 10.97
CA ARG A 224 17.24 -6.95 11.41
C ARG A 224 16.30 -5.85 10.93
N PRO A 225 14.99 -6.15 10.77
CA PRO A 225 13.98 -5.11 10.62
C PRO A 225 14.05 -4.13 11.79
N VAL A 226 13.93 -2.83 11.52
CA VAL A 226 14.06 -1.79 12.55
C VAL A 226 12.70 -1.15 12.81
N LEU A 227 12.33 -1.02 14.08
CA LEU A 227 11.13 -0.31 14.53
C LEU A 227 11.53 1.04 15.14
N ILE A 228 10.98 2.13 14.58
CA ILE A 228 11.10 3.50 15.10
C ILE A 228 9.85 3.84 15.91
N SER A 229 9.99 3.84 17.23
CA SER A 229 8.96 4.26 18.18
C SER A 229 9.10 5.75 18.46
N GLY A 230 8.24 6.58 17.85
CA GLY A 230 8.36 8.03 17.96
C GLY A 230 7.03 8.74 18.08
N VAL A 231 6.87 9.56 19.12
CA VAL A 231 5.65 10.34 19.40
C VAL A 231 5.19 11.12 18.18
N THR A 232 3.88 11.38 18.05
CA THR A 232 3.34 12.13 16.91
C THR A 232 4.03 13.48 16.79
N GLY A 233 4.48 13.80 15.58
CA GLY A 233 5.26 14.99 15.31
C GLY A 233 6.76 14.87 15.62
N SER A 234 7.32 13.74 16.06
CA SER A 234 8.79 13.57 16.26
C SER A 234 9.64 13.65 14.98
N GLY A 235 9.01 13.74 13.80
CA GLY A 235 9.70 13.84 12.53
C GLY A 235 10.21 12.50 11.97
N LYS A 236 9.56 11.37 12.28
CA LYS A 236 9.86 10.04 11.68
C LYS A 236 10.03 10.11 10.15
N THR A 237 9.17 10.86 9.47
CA THR A 237 9.23 11.05 8.01
C THR A 237 10.58 11.58 7.54
N LEU A 238 11.23 12.47 8.30
CA LEU A 238 12.55 12.99 7.95
C LEU A 238 13.63 11.90 8.03
N VAL A 239 13.56 11.04 9.05
CA VAL A 239 14.44 9.87 9.18
C VAL A 239 14.25 8.95 7.98
N TYR A 240 12.99 8.64 7.58
CA TYR A 240 12.74 7.80 6.41
C TYR A 240 13.31 8.42 5.12
N MET A 241 13.10 9.73 4.91
CA MET A 241 13.58 10.43 3.71
C MET A 241 15.12 10.42 3.64
N GLU A 242 15.82 10.51 4.76
CA GLU A 242 17.28 10.40 4.80
C GLU A 242 17.75 8.97 4.45
N LEU A 243 17.11 7.95 5.03
CA LEU A 243 17.43 6.55 4.72
C LEU A 243 17.13 6.19 3.25
N ILE A 244 16.04 6.72 2.69
CA ILE A 244 15.74 6.58 1.27
C ILE A 244 16.81 7.27 0.43
N ALA A 245 17.28 8.46 0.82
CA ALA A 245 18.35 9.15 0.11
C ALA A 245 19.65 8.33 0.06
N ASP A 246 20.03 7.65 1.15
CA ASP A 246 21.19 6.75 1.19
C ASP A 246 21.05 5.59 0.18
N VAL A 247 19.87 4.98 0.14
CA VAL A 247 19.56 3.85 -0.74
C VAL A 247 19.60 4.27 -2.21
N LEU A 248 19.06 5.45 -2.52
CA LEU A 248 19.14 6.02 -3.87
C LEU A 248 20.56 6.38 -4.27
N ALA A 249 21.38 6.88 -3.33
CA ALA A 249 22.79 7.18 -3.58
C ALA A 249 23.59 5.91 -3.91
N ALA A 250 23.19 4.76 -3.36
CA ALA A 250 23.73 3.44 -3.71
C ALA A 250 23.16 2.87 -5.03
N GLY A 251 22.34 3.63 -5.77
CA GLY A 251 21.73 3.19 -7.04
C GLY A 251 20.62 2.14 -6.88
N LYS A 252 20.07 2.00 -5.67
CA LYS A 252 18.93 1.12 -5.36
C LYS A 252 17.62 1.92 -5.32
N GLN A 253 16.50 1.22 -5.22
CA GLN A 253 15.13 1.76 -5.24
C GLN A 253 14.45 1.51 -3.88
N ALA A 254 13.43 2.32 -3.54
CA ALA A 254 12.77 2.23 -2.25
C ALA A 254 11.24 2.24 -2.36
N ILE A 255 10.58 1.47 -1.49
CA ILE A 255 9.12 1.50 -1.30
C ILE A 255 8.82 2.15 0.04
N MET A 256 7.83 3.03 0.09
CA MET A 256 7.27 3.55 1.32
C MET A 256 5.78 3.27 1.37
N LEU A 257 5.41 2.39 2.27
CA LEU A 257 4.03 2.10 2.59
C LEU A 257 3.52 3.15 3.57
N ILE A 258 2.39 3.76 3.24
CA ILE A 258 1.64 4.66 4.12
C ILE A 258 0.14 4.28 4.07
N PRO A 259 -0.62 4.48 5.15
CA PRO A 259 -2.07 4.35 5.10
C PRO A 259 -2.67 5.18 3.97
N GLU A 260 -3.68 4.68 3.26
CA GLU A 260 -4.24 5.41 2.11
C GLU A 260 -4.76 6.80 2.51
N ILE A 261 -5.34 6.91 3.70
CA ILE A 261 -5.82 8.17 4.29
C ILE A 261 -4.69 9.14 4.65
N ALA A 262 -3.46 8.64 4.84
CA ALA A 262 -2.29 9.42 5.21
C ALA A 262 -1.52 9.95 3.99
N LEU A 263 -1.88 9.54 2.78
CA LEU A 263 -1.38 10.11 1.52
C LEU A 263 -2.01 11.50 1.28
N THR A 264 -1.72 12.42 2.17
CA THR A 264 -2.16 13.81 2.08
C THR A 264 -1.35 14.56 1.03
N ARG A 265 -1.91 15.66 0.51
CA ARG A 265 -1.20 16.58 -0.39
C ARG A 265 0.13 17.07 0.20
N GLN A 266 0.18 17.30 1.51
CA GLN A 266 1.39 17.72 2.22
C GLN A 266 2.50 16.64 2.14
N THR A 267 2.15 15.36 2.34
CA THR A 267 3.10 14.25 2.19
C THR A 267 3.63 14.17 0.76
N VAL A 268 2.74 14.27 -0.23
CA VAL A 268 3.11 14.25 -1.66
C VAL A 268 4.08 15.39 -1.98
N GLU A 269 3.71 16.63 -1.65
CA GLU A 269 4.53 17.81 -1.94
C GLU A 269 5.92 17.72 -1.28
N ARG A 270 6.01 17.19 -0.06
CA ARG A 270 7.30 17.02 0.63
C ARG A 270 8.22 16.05 -0.10
N PHE A 271 7.69 14.92 -0.54
CA PHE A 271 8.46 13.92 -1.30
C PHE A 271 8.87 14.45 -2.68
N VAL A 272 7.96 15.12 -3.39
CA VAL A 272 8.24 15.73 -4.70
C VAL A 272 9.32 16.80 -4.59
N ARG A 273 9.26 17.68 -3.58
CA ARG A 273 10.29 18.70 -3.34
C ARG A 273 11.67 18.12 -3.06
N ARG A 274 11.74 16.96 -2.39
CA ARG A 274 13.01 16.31 -2.04
C ARG A 274 13.59 15.47 -3.17
N PHE A 275 12.75 14.69 -3.86
CA PHE A 275 13.19 13.64 -4.77
C PHE A 275 12.82 13.90 -6.24
N GLY A 276 12.05 14.95 -6.53
CA GLY A 276 11.68 15.37 -7.87
C GLY A 276 10.96 14.27 -8.64
N LYS A 277 11.39 14.03 -9.88
CA LYS A 277 10.79 13.05 -10.79
C LYS A 277 11.05 11.58 -10.42
N LYS A 278 11.90 11.31 -9.42
CA LYS A 278 12.23 9.93 -9.00
C LYS A 278 11.13 9.28 -8.16
N VAL A 279 10.18 10.06 -7.63
CA VAL A 279 9.08 9.55 -6.80
C VAL A 279 7.79 9.39 -7.58
N SER A 280 7.09 8.30 -7.33
CA SER A 280 5.73 8.07 -7.79
C SER A 280 4.81 7.69 -6.62
N PHE A 281 3.51 7.89 -6.83
CA PHE A 281 2.47 7.66 -5.83
C PHE A 281 1.41 6.70 -6.36
N LEU A 282 1.06 5.70 -5.56
CA LEU A 282 -0.06 4.80 -5.81
C LEU A 282 -1.22 5.15 -4.86
N HIS A 283 -2.44 5.22 -5.41
CA HIS A 283 -3.69 5.38 -4.63
C HIS A 283 -4.86 4.66 -5.30
N SER A 284 -5.96 4.40 -4.58
CA SER A 284 -7.09 3.64 -5.11
C SER A 284 -7.72 4.26 -6.37
N ARG A 285 -7.75 5.59 -6.44
CA ARG A 285 -8.35 6.34 -7.56
C ARG A 285 -7.60 6.23 -8.90
N LEU A 286 -6.39 5.67 -8.93
CA LEU A 286 -5.68 5.45 -10.19
C LEU A 286 -6.39 4.36 -11.01
N SER A 287 -6.56 4.63 -12.29
CA SER A 287 -7.02 3.65 -13.27
C SER A 287 -6.02 2.50 -13.43
N ASP A 288 -6.48 1.36 -13.93
CA ASP A 288 -5.62 0.21 -14.22
C ASP A 288 -4.48 0.56 -15.19
N GLY A 289 -4.75 1.48 -16.13
CA GLY A 289 -3.75 2.00 -17.06
C GLY A 289 -2.67 2.83 -16.39
N GLU A 290 -3.04 3.73 -15.47
CA GLU A 290 -2.06 4.53 -14.72
C GLU A 290 -1.22 3.63 -13.81
N LYS A 291 -1.85 2.67 -13.10
CA LYS A 291 -1.12 1.69 -12.29
C LYS A 291 -0.13 0.91 -13.15
N TYR A 292 -0.54 0.43 -14.33
CA TYR A 292 0.33 -0.25 -15.26
C TYR A 292 1.53 0.61 -15.68
N ASP A 293 1.30 1.87 -16.05
CA ASP A 293 2.34 2.81 -16.46
C ASP A 293 3.36 3.05 -15.33
N GLN A 294 2.90 3.19 -14.08
CA GLN A 294 3.78 3.36 -12.91
C GLN A 294 4.60 2.10 -12.61
N MET A 295 3.99 0.91 -12.69
CA MET A 295 4.70 -0.35 -12.48
C MET A 295 5.75 -0.60 -13.58
N ARG A 296 5.47 -0.18 -14.82
CA ARG A 296 6.44 -0.23 -15.91
C ARG A 296 7.59 0.75 -15.68
N ALA A 297 7.30 1.99 -15.30
CA ALA A 297 8.33 2.98 -14.96
C ALA A 297 9.22 2.53 -13.80
N ALA A 298 8.66 1.81 -12.82
CA ALA A 298 9.44 1.22 -11.72
C ALA A 298 10.44 0.19 -12.22
N ARG A 299 10.01 -0.64 -13.17
CA ARG A 299 10.81 -1.72 -13.75
C ARG A 299 11.92 -1.20 -14.65
N SER A 300 11.67 -0.17 -15.46
CA SER A 300 12.68 0.47 -16.31
C SER A 300 13.67 1.33 -15.51
N GLY A 301 13.37 1.63 -14.24
CA GLY A 301 14.19 2.49 -13.39
C GLY A 301 13.91 3.98 -13.55
N ASP A 302 12.90 4.36 -14.35
CA ASP A 302 12.46 5.75 -14.54
C ASP A 302 11.95 6.37 -13.23
N ILE A 303 11.42 5.55 -12.32
CA ILE A 303 11.14 5.91 -10.94
C ILE A 303 11.98 5.07 -9.98
N SER A 304 12.42 5.69 -8.89
CA SER A 304 13.26 5.05 -7.87
C SER A 304 12.60 4.98 -6.50
N ILE A 305 11.47 5.66 -6.31
CA ILE A 305 10.69 5.65 -5.07
C ILE A 305 9.22 5.40 -5.41
N MET A 306 8.60 4.44 -4.73
CA MET A 306 7.16 4.26 -4.77
C MET A 306 6.57 4.54 -3.40
N VAL A 307 5.61 5.46 -3.32
CA VAL A 307 4.86 5.77 -2.10
C VAL A 307 3.40 5.36 -2.27
N GLY A 308 2.81 4.65 -1.31
CA GLY A 308 1.39 4.31 -1.43
C GLY A 308 0.87 3.35 -0.36
N PRO A 309 -0.37 2.85 -0.52
CA PRO A 309 -0.97 1.89 0.40
C PRO A 309 -0.31 0.52 0.28
N ARG A 310 -0.82 -0.46 1.01
CA ARG A 310 -0.33 -1.85 1.02
C ARG A 310 -0.04 -2.47 -0.35
N SER A 311 -0.78 -2.11 -1.42
CA SER A 311 -0.55 -2.63 -2.77
C SER A 311 0.73 -2.12 -3.43
N ALA A 312 1.29 -0.99 -2.98
CA ALA A 312 2.60 -0.50 -3.41
C ALA A 312 3.74 -1.47 -3.02
N LEU A 313 3.49 -2.37 -2.06
CA LEU A 313 4.43 -3.42 -1.68
C LEU A 313 4.77 -4.36 -2.83
N PHE A 314 4.02 -4.37 -3.93
CA PHE A 314 4.26 -5.24 -5.08
C PHE A 314 4.85 -4.51 -6.29
N THR A 315 5.38 -3.30 -6.09
CA THR A 315 6.05 -2.56 -7.16
C THR A 315 7.30 -3.30 -7.65
N PRO A 316 7.42 -3.56 -8.96
CA PRO A 316 8.48 -4.42 -9.51
C PRO A 316 9.78 -3.63 -9.72
N PHE A 317 10.42 -3.23 -8.62
CA PHE A 317 11.74 -2.61 -8.65
C PHE A 317 12.83 -3.62 -8.95
N ALA A 318 13.72 -3.28 -9.90
CA ALA A 318 14.83 -4.13 -10.30
C ALA A 318 15.93 -4.21 -9.23
N LYS A 319 16.08 -3.16 -8.42
CA LYS A 319 17.12 -3.08 -7.37
C LYS A 319 16.52 -2.57 -6.06
N LEU A 320 15.55 -3.28 -5.49
CA LEU A 320 14.96 -2.87 -4.21
C LEU A 320 16.04 -2.86 -3.12
N GLY A 321 16.16 -1.74 -2.40
CA GLY A 321 17.12 -1.58 -1.31
C GLY A 321 16.48 -1.26 0.04
N LEU A 322 15.25 -0.76 0.06
CA LEU A 322 14.55 -0.39 1.29
C LEU A 322 13.04 -0.47 1.14
N ILE A 323 12.39 -1.02 2.16
CA ILE A 323 10.95 -0.91 2.38
C ILE A 323 10.71 -0.17 3.70
N VAL A 324 10.00 0.95 3.63
CA VAL A 324 9.54 1.73 4.78
C VAL A 324 8.06 1.44 5.01
N ILE A 325 7.66 1.28 6.27
CA ILE A 325 6.25 1.14 6.67
C ILE A 325 5.94 2.21 7.72
N ASP A 326 5.18 3.23 7.34
CA ASP A 326 4.72 4.25 8.28
C ASP A 326 3.40 3.85 8.94
N GLU A 327 3.17 4.33 10.15
CA GLU A 327 2.03 3.91 10.97
C GLU A 327 1.80 2.39 10.99
N GLU A 328 2.86 1.64 11.28
CA GLU A 328 2.89 0.17 11.21
C GLU A 328 1.75 -0.55 11.97
N HIS A 329 1.18 0.08 13.00
CA HIS A 329 0.07 -0.48 13.78
C HIS A 329 -1.28 -0.47 13.05
N GLU A 330 -1.38 0.22 11.91
CA GLU A 330 -2.66 0.45 11.25
C GLU A 330 -3.23 -0.84 10.65
N ASP A 331 -4.50 -1.13 10.99
CA ASP A 331 -5.19 -2.35 10.53
C ASP A 331 -5.32 -2.45 9.01
N SER A 332 -5.26 -1.33 8.26
CA SER A 332 -5.38 -1.37 6.80
C SER A 332 -4.24 -2.15 6.13
N TYR A 333 -3.12 -2.37 6.83
CA TYR A 333 -2.05 -3.23 6.36
C TYR A 333 -2.42 -4.72 6.32
N ARG A 334 -3.54 -5.12 6.94
CA ARG A 334 -4.10 -6.45 6.80
C ARG A 334 -5.09 -6.51 5.63
N SER A 335 -4.84 -7.41 4.68
CA SER A 335 -5.77 -7.66 3.58
C SER A 335 -6.98 -8.46 4.04
N GLU A 336 -8.18 -8.00 3.71
CA GLU A 336 -9.41 -8.81 3.83
C GLU A 336 -9.60 -9.79 2.65
N MET A 337 -9.00 -9.46 1.49
CA MET A 337 -9.00 -10.30 0.29
C MET A 337 -7.91 -11.38 0.37
N VAL A 338 -8.23 -12.61 -0.02
CA VAL A 338 -7.31 -13.76 -0.11
C VAL A 338 -6.12 -13.41 -1.02
N PRO A 339 -4.85 -13.65 -0.61
CA PRO A 339 -4.37 -14.48 0.51
C PRO A 339 -4.39 -13.85 1.92
N ARG A 340 -5.23 -12.85 2.21
CA ARG A 340 -5.38 -12.21 3.53
C ARG A 340 -4.06 -11.84 4.21
N TYR A 341 -3.09 -11.46 3.40
CA TYR A 341 -1.73 -11.18 3.83
C TYR A 341 -1.66 -9.94 4.73
N HIS A 342 -0.65 -9.89 5.59
CA HIS A 342 -0.28 -8.71 6.35
C HIS A 342 0.93 -8.03 5.70
N ALA A 343 0.79 -6.78 5.27
CA ALA A 343 1.82 -6.07 4.51
C ALA A 343 3.18 -6.01 5.22
N ARG A 344 3.20 -5.83 6.55
CA ARG A 344 4.42 -5.91 7.37
C ARG A 344 5.21 -7.21 7.19
N GLU A 345 4.58 -8.36 7.43
CA GLU A 345 5.27 -9.65 7.34
C GLU A 345 5.69 -9.92 5.88
N THR A 346 4.82 -9.59 4.92
CA THR A 346 5.14 -9.72 3.49
C THR A 346 6.29 -8.80 3.06
N ALA A 347 6.42 -7.60 3.65
CA ALA A 347 7.54 -6.70 3.40
C ALA A 347 8.85 -7.21 3.94
N ILE A 348 8.85 -7.81 5.14
CA ILE A 348 10.03 -8.44 5.73
C ILE A 348 10.49 -9.60 4.86
N GLU A 349 9.57 -10.45 4.40
CA GLU A 349 9.93 -11.54 3.51
C GLU A 349 10.43 -11.03 2.15
N ARG A 350 9.75 -10.04 1.57
CA ARG A 350 10.20 -9.42 0.31
C ARG A 350 11.61 -8.87 0.44
N ALA A 351 11.90 -8.17 1.53
CA ALA A 351 13.23 -7.64 1.79
C ALA A 351 14.28 -8.74 1.99
N ARG A 352 13.91 -9.86 2.62
CA ARG A 352 14.78 -11.04 2.74
C ARG A 352 15.12 -11.65 1.38
N ILE A 353 14.13 -11.79 0.49
CA ILE A 353 14.31 -12.32 -0.87
C ILE A 353 15.23 -11.41 -1.69
N GLU A 354 15.04 -10.09 -1.62
CA GLU A 354 15.74 -9.11 -2.47
C GLU A 354 17.02 -8.52 -1.83
N GLY A 355 17.39 -8.95 -0.62
CA GLY A 355 18.51 -8.37 0.12
C GLY A 355 18.34 -6.88 0.44
N ALA A 356 17.09 -6.44 0.67
CA ALA A 356 16.73 -5.08 1.02
C ALA A 356 16.62 -4.91 2.54
N HIS A 357 16.53 -3.65 2.99
CA HIS A 357 16.31 -3.30 4.38
C HIS A 357 14.83 -3.02 4.69
N VAL A 358 14.44 -3.17 5.96
CA VAL A 358 13.09 -2.80 6.43
C VAL A 358 13.17 -1.84 7.61
N VAL A 359 12.44 -0.73 7.51
CA VAL A 359 12.17 0.18 8.62
C VAL A 359 10.68 0.37 8.76
N MET A 360 10.20 0.20 9.98
CA MET A 360 8.83 0.47 10.38
C MET A 360 8.85 1.66 11.33
N GLY A 361 7.83 2.50 11.32
CA GLY A 361 7.70 3.48 12.37
C GLY A 361 6.27 3.74 12.77
N SER A 362 6.12 4.10 14.04
CA SER A 362 4.83 4.42 14.61
C SER A 362 4.98 5.23 15.89
N ALA A 363 3.96 6.04 16.19
CA ALA A 363 3.83 6.64 17.53
C ALA A 363 3.27 5.66 18.56
N THR A 364 2.50 4.68 18.11
CA THR A 364 1.84 3.65 18.92
C THR A 364 2.07 2.29 18.28
N PRO A 365 3.32 1.75 18.36
CA PRO A 365 3.65 0.50 17.68
C PRO A 365 2.73 -0.65 18.09
N SER A 366 2.50 -1.60 17.17
CA SER A 366 1.72 -2.78 17.50
C SER A 366 2.38 -3.58 18.64
N LEU A 367 1.57 -4.29 19.44
CA LEU A 367 2.09 -5.18 20.48
C LEU A 367 3.02 -6.24 19.88
N HIS A 368 2.70 -6.74 18.69
CA HIS A 368 3.51 -7.70 17.96
C HIS A 368 4.90 -7.15 17.62
N SER A 369 4.98 -5.96 17.03
CA SER A 369 6.27 -5.33 16.69
C SER A 369 7.06 -4.92 17.93
N THR A 370 6.38 -4.48 18.99
CA THR A 370 7.01 -4.20 20.30
C THR A 370 7.60 -5.47 20.90
N TYR A 371 6.86 -6.58 20.86
CA TYR A 371 7.34 -7.87 21.33
C TYR A 371 8.55 -8.36 20.54
N ARG A 372 8.58 -8.19 19.22
CA ARG A 372 9.74 -8.57 18.39
C ARG A 372 10.98 -7.72 18.65
N VAL A 373 10.82 -6.45 19.05
CA VAL A 373 11.95 -5.66 19.56
C VAL A 373 12.44 -6.23 20.89
N TRP A 374 11.51 -6.58 21.79
CA TRP A 374 11.83 -7.16 23.09
C TRP A 374 12.50 -8.53 22.99
N SER A 375 12.11 -9.38 22.03
CA SER A 375 12.73 -10.67 21.73
C SER A 375 14.00 -10.57 20.87
N GLU A 376 14.46 -9.35 20.56
CA GLU A 376 15.60 -9.04 19.70
C GLU A 376 15.51 -9.53 18.24
N GLU A 377 14.33 -9.95 17.79
CA GLU A 377 14.04 -10.24 16.38
C GLU A 377 14.09 -8.97 15.53
N TYR A 378 13.62 -7.84 16.09
CA TYR A 378 13.72 -6.51 15.51
C TYR A 378 14.71 -5.65 16.30
N ALA A 379 15.33 -4.68 15.63
CA ALA A 379 16.03 -3.61 16.32
C ALA A 379 15.06 -2.49 16.70
N GLY A 380 15.26 -1.87 17.86
CA GLY A 380 14.46 -0.75 18.35
C GLY A 380 15.19 0.60 18.27
N VAL A 381 14.50 1.63 17.80
CA VAL A 381 14.95 3.03 17.82
C VAL A 381 13.83 3.89 18.40
N SER A 382 14.16 4.84 19.29
CA SER A 382 13.17 5.72 19.91
C SER A 382 13.41 7.18 19.54
N LEU A 383 12.32 7.89 19.22
CA LEU A 383 12.30 9.35 19.03
C LEU A 383 11.32 9.96 20.06
N ARG A 384 11.85 10.42 21.19
CA ARG A 384 11.08 10.85 22.36
C ARG A 384 10.60 12.29 22.24
N ASN A 385 11.33 13.15 21.54
CA ASN A 385 10.98 14.56 21.44
C ASN A 385 10.09 14.82 20.22
N ARG A 386 9.05 15.65 20.39
CA ARG A 386 8.29 16.20 19.25
C ARG A 386 9.17 17.18 18.48
N PHE A 387 8.96 17.26 17.18
CA PHE A 387 9.57 18.27 16.32
C PHE A 387 8.91 19.62 16.61
N GLY A 388 9.73 20.62 16.95
CA GLY A 388 9.25 21.90 17.47
C GLY A 388 8.80 21.81 18.94
N ASN A 389 8.67 22.96 19.62
CA ASN A 389 8.36 23.07 21.06
C ASN A 389 6.92 22.65 21.45
N ALA A 390 6.34 21.62 20.82
CA ALA A 390 4.97 21.18 21.07
C ALA A 390 4.84 20.45 22.42
N VAL A 391 3.94 20.93 23.28
CA VAL A 391 3.66 20.39 24.62
C VAL A 391 2.51 19.38 24.57
N LEU A 392 2.50 18.39 25.47
CA LEU A 392 1.36 17.46 25.62
C LEU A 392 0.11 18.21 26.15
N PRO A 393 -1.10 17.85 25.70
CA PRO A 393 -2.32 18.47 26.21
C PRO A 393 -2.57 18.09 27.67
N GLU A 394 -3.25 18.98 28.41
CA GLU A 394 -3.78 18.65 29.73
C GLU A 394 -4.87 17.58 29.60
N THR A 395 -4.80 16.55 30.45
CA THR A 395 -5.78 15.45 30.45
C THR A 395 -6.51 15.40 31.78
N VAL A 396 -7.82 15.18 31.74
CA VAL A 396 -8.68 15.09 32.92
C VAL A 396 -9.47 13.78 32.86
N ILE A 397 -9.39 12.99 33.93
CA ILE A 397 -10.15 11.75 34.09
C ILE A 397 -11.35 12.05 34.99
N VAL A 398 -12.57 11.80 34.49
CA VAL A 398 -13.81 12.03 35.24
C VAL A 398 -14.44 10.69 35.63
N ASP A 399 -14.74 10.49 36.91
CA ASP A 399 -15.46 9.29 37.38
C ASP A 399 -16.98 9.45 37.16
N MET A 400 -17.51 8.75 36.16
CA MET A 400 -18.94 8.78 35.83
C MET A 400 -19.86 8.18 36.92
N ARG A 401 -19.31 7.42 37.88
CA ARG A 401 -20.09 6.95 39.03
C ARG A 401 -20.41 8.09 39.99
N ALA A 402 -19.46 9.02 40.17
CA ALA A 402 -19.67 10.20 41.00
C ALA A 402 -20.74 11.13 40.37
N GLU A 403 -20.71 11.29 39.05
CA GLU A 403 -21.76 11.99 38.28
C GLU A 403 -23.14 11.37 38.54
N THR A 404 -23.24 10.04 38.44
CA THR A 404 -24.49 9.31 38.73
C THR A 404 -24.95 9.50 40.17
N GLY A 405 -24.02 9.48 41.14
CA GLY A 405 -24.28 9.74 42.54
C GLY A 405 -24.80 11.15 42.83
N ARG A 406 -24.41 12.14 42.02
CA ARG A 406 -24.91 13.52 42.06
C ARG A 406 -26.21 13.72 41.28
N GLY A 407 -26.75 12.67 40.65
CA GLY A 407 -27.99 12.72 39.87
C GLY A 407 -27.79 12.92 38.37
N ASN A 408 -26.56 13.11 37.88
CA ASN A 408 -26.29 13.18 36.45
C ASN A 408 -26.33 11.77 35.84
N ARG A 409 -27.39 11.50 35.07
CA ARG A 409 -27.61 10.22 34.37
C ARG A 409 -27.28 10.30 32.87
N SER A 410 -26.76 11.43 32.40
CA SER A 410 -26.35 11.60 31.01
C SER A 410 -25.09 10.77 30.71
N ILE A 411 -24.82 10.59 29.43
CA ILE A 411 -23.59 9.99 28.94
C ILE A 411 -22.39 10.96 29.05
N PHE A 412 -22.66 12.25 29.23
CA PHE A 412 -21.64 13.29 29.38
C PHE A 412 -21.52 13.73 30.84
N SER A 413 -20.29 13.89 31.31
CA SER A 413 -20.05 14.56 32.58
C SER A 413 -20.29 16.07 32.46
N GLU A 414 -20.62 16.71 33.57
CA GLU A 414 -20.76 18.18 33.61
C GLU A 414 -19.46 18.88 33.20
N GLU A 415 -18.30 18.35 33.61
CA GLU A 415 -16.99 18.90 33.24
C GLU A 415 -16.70 18.81 31.74
N LEU A 416 -17.06 17.70 31.09
CA LEU A 416 -16.91 17.54 29.65
C LEU A 416 -17.79 18.57 28.92
N MET A 417 -19.07 18.68 29.30
CA MET A 417 -20.00 19.64 28.71
C MET A 417 -19.50 21.08 28.84
N ARG A 418 -19.03 21.47 30.04
CA ARG A 418 -18.48 22.80 30.30
C ARG A 418 -17.28 23.11 29.40
N ARG A 419 -16.36 22.15 29.21
CA ARG A 419 -15.18 22.32 28.34
C ARG A 419 -15.56 22.34 26.86
N MET A 420 -16.53 21.54 26.45
CA MET A 420 -17.06 21.56 25.09
C MET A 420 -17.66 22.93 24.76
N GLN A 421 -18.55 23.44 25.62
CA GLN A 421 -19.19 24.75 25.43
C GLN A 421 -18.14 25.85 25.31
N LYS A 422 -17.16 25.89 26.21
CA LYS A 422 -16.06 26.87 26.15
C LYS A 422 -15.29 26.84 24.82
N SER A 423 -15.02 25.64 24.29
CA SER A 423 -14.31 25.48 23.01
C SER A 423 -15.16 26.00 21.85
N LEU A 424 -16.45 25.65 21.83
CA LEU A 424 -17.40 26.10 20.82
C LEU A 424 -17.65 27.61 20.87
N ASP A 425 -17.80 28.20 22.06
CA ASP A 425 -17.94 29.65 22.26
C ASP A 425 -16.72 30.43 21.74
N SER A 426 -15.56 29.78 21.73
CA SER A 426 -14.31 30.34 21.21
C SER A 426 -14.15 30.14 19.69
N GLY A 427 -15.16 29.56 19.02
CA GLY A 427 -15.12 29.23 17.59
C GLY A 427 -14.22 28.03 17.25
N GLU A 428 -13.80 27.26 18.25
CA GLU A 428 -12.98 26.05 18.08
C GLU A 428 -13.87 24.82 17.80
N GLN A 429 -13.23 23.70 17.40
CA GLN A 429 -13.92 22.45 17.12
C GLN A 429 -13.70 21.42 18.22
N VAL A 430 -14.72 20.63 18.51
CA VAL A 430 -14.66 19.51 19.47
C VAL A 430 -14.74 18.19 18.71
N MET A 431 -13.86 17.25 19.05
CA MET A 431 -13.93 15.87 18.58
C MET A 431 -14.28 14.95 19.75
N LEU A 432 -15.38 14.20 19.60
CA LEU A 432 -15.79 13.17 20.54
C LEU A 432 -15.46 11.78 19.98
N PHE A 433 -14.64 11.03 20.70
CA PHE A 433 -14.28 9.67 20.32
C PHE A 433 -15.22 8.65 20.97
N LEU A 434 -15.72 7.73 20.16
CA LEU A 434 -16.61 6.65 20.56
C LEU A 434 -16.07 5.33 19.99
N ASN A 435 -16.32 4.22 20.69
CA ASN A 435 -15.95 2.90 20.17
C ASN A 435 -16.79 2.55 18.92
N ARG A 436 -16.14 2.05 17.86
CA ARG A 436 -16.73 1.81 16.53
C ARG A 436 -17.81 0.69 16.55
N ARG A 437 -18.68 0.71 15.52
CA ARG A 437 -19.93 -0.08 15.31
C ARG A 437 -19.88 -1.55 15.78
N GLY A 438 -20.69 -1.88 16.79
CA GLY A 438 -21.03 -3.23 17.21
C GLY A 438 -21.96 -3.24 18.43
N TYR A 439 -22.99 -4.11 18.42
CA TYR A 439 -24.02 -4.23 19.47
C TYR A 439 -23.56 -4.96 20.74
N SER A 440 -22.30 -5.38 20.82
CA SER A 440 -21.79 -6.19 21.93
C SER A 440 -21.43 -5.33 23.15
N GLY A 441 -22.44 -4.71 23.75
CA GLY A 441 -22.31 -4.00 25.01
C GLY A 441 -21.97 -4.99 26.12
N ASN A 442 -20.72 -4.94 26.60
CA ASN A 442 -20.37 -5.54 27.88
C ASN A 442 -21.33 -5.04 28.95
N VAL A 443 -21.90 -5.97 29.72
CA VAL A 443 -22.90 -5.63 30.74
C VAL A 443 -22.20 -5.28 32.04
N THR A 444 -22.50 -4.10 32.56
CA THR A 444 -21.93 -3.59 33.81
C THR A 444 -23.00 -2.95 34.68
N CYS A 445 -22.75 -2.93 36.00
CA CYS A 445 -23.55 -2.15 36.93
C CYS A 445 -23.09 -0.68 36.91
N ARG A 446 -24.00 0.24 36.58
CA ARG A 446 -23.69 1.68 36.53
C ARG A 446 -23.51 2.32 37.90
N SER A 447 -23.95 1.67 38.98
CA SER A 447 -23.81 2.21 40.34
C SER A 447 -22.45 1.90 40.95
N CYS A 448 -21.95 0.66 40.84
CA CYS A 448 -20.68 0.26 41.47
C CYS A 448 -19.55 -0.03 40.47
N GLY A 449 -19.86 -0.23 39.19
CA GLY A 449 -18.89 -0.62 38.15
C GLY A 449 -18.67 -2.12 38.01
N TYR A 450 -19.42 -2.97 38.74
CA TYR A 450 -19.27 -4.43 38.65
C TYR A 450 -19.54 -4.94 37.23
N VAL A 451 -18.61 -5.71 36.68
CA VAL A 451 -18.69 -6.30 35.33
C VAL A 451 -19.29 -7.70 35.42
N ILE A 452 -20.28 -8.00 34.59
CA ILE A 452 -20.90 -9.33 34.57
C ILE A 452 -20.01 -10.28 33.78
N LYS A 453 -19.33 -11.19 34.49
CA LYS A 453 -18.36 -12.12 33.92
C LYS A 453 -18.94 -13.51 33.68
N CYS A 454 -18.31 -14.24 32.78
CA CYS A 454 -18.52 -15.67 32.55
C CYS A 454 -17.87 -16.48 33.69
N PRO A 455 -18.58 -17.43 34.30
CA PRO A 455 -18.01 -18.26 35.36
C PRO A 455 -16.94 -19.26 34.87
N HIS A 456 -16.86 -19.50 33.55
CA HIS A 456 -15.92 -20.47 32.97
C HIS A 456 -14.59 -19.85 32.49
N CYS A 457 -14.61 -18.59 32.04
CA CYS A 457 -13.46 -17.98 31.35
C CYS A 457 -13.07 -16.60 31.88
N ASP A 458 -13.77 -16.08 32.89
CA ASP A 458 -13.55 -14.75 33.50
C ASP A 458 -13.65 -13.54 32.52
N VAL A 459 -14.14 -13.77 31.29
CA VAL A 459 -14.44 -12.70 30.31
C VAL A 459 -15.81 -12.07 30.57
N SER A 460 -16.02 -10.82 30.13
CA SER A 460 -17.33 -10.16 30.20
C SER A 460 -18.37 -10.85 29.31
N LEU A 461 -19.59 -10.96 29.82
CA LEU A 461 -20.74 -11.43 29.03
C LEU A 461 -21.31 -10.30 28.17
N THR A 462 -21.71 -10.67 26.95
CA THR A 462 -22.35 -9.78 25.99
C THR A 462 -23.86 -9.96 26.03
N ARG A 463 -24.60 -8.85 26.06
CA ARG A 463 -26.06 -8.90 25.91
C ARG A 463 -26.47 -9.01 24.45
N HIS A 464 -27.27 -10.02 24.13
CA HIS A 464 -27.87 -10.23 22.82
C HIS A 464 -29.31 -9.68 22.77
N VAL A 465 -29.82 -9.43 21.56
CA VAL A 465 -31.16 -8.84 21.33
C VAL A 465 -32.29 -9.71 21.90
N ASN A 466 -32.06 -11.02 22.00
CA ASN A 466 -32.99 -11.98 22.62
C ASN A 466 -33.03 -11.92 24.16
N GLY A 467 -32.36 -10.95 24.79
CA GLY A 467 -32.33 -10.80 26.25
C GLY A 467 -31.45 -11.84 26.96
N ARG A 468 -30.54 -12.51 26.26
CA ARG A 468 -29.56 -13.42 26.87
C ARG A 468 -28.20 -12.77 27.03
N LEU A 469 -27.46 -13.24 28.03
CA LEU A 469 -26.05 -12.95 28.22
C LEU A 469 -25.23 -14.13 27.70
N VAL A 470 -24.36 -13.86 26.74
CA VAL A 470 -23.60 -14.89 26.01
C VAL A 470 -22.10 -14.63 26.15
N CYS A 471 -21.36 -15.70 26.43
CA CYS A 471 -19.90 -15.73 26.36
C CYS A 471 -19.46 -16.19 24.97
N HIS A 472 -18.80 -15.32 24.21
CA HIS A 472 -18.30 -15.66 22.87
C HIS A 472 -17.03 -16.51 22.86
N TYR A 473 -16.45 -16.81 24.02
CA TYR A 473 -15.25 -17.64 24.15
C TYR A 473 -15.58 -19.11 24.38
N CYS A 474 -16.47 -19.43 25.33
CA CYS A 474 -16.86 -20.81 25.65
C CYS A 474 -18.30 -21.17 25.28
N GLY A 475 -19.09 -20.22 24.78
CA GLY A 475 -20.50 -20.45 24.46
C GLY A 475 -21.44 -20.50 25.67
N TYR A 476 -20.96 -20.20 26.88
CA TYR A 476 -21.83 -20.11 28.05
C TYR A 476 -22.94 -19.08 27.85
N GLU A 477 -24.18 -19.48 28.14
CA GLU A 477 -25.35 -18.62 28.08
C GLU A 477 -26.07 -18.57 29.43
N ARG A 478 -26.63 -17.41 29.76
CA ARG A 478 -27.59 -17.26 30.85
C ARG A 478 -28.67 -16.24 30.49
N SER A 479 -29.78 -16.29 31.21
CA SER A 479 -30.76 -15.20 31.18
C SER A 479 -30.12 -13.90 31.66
N ASP A 480 -30.69 -12.78 31.24
CA ASP A 480 -30.30 -11.47 31.75
C ASP A 480 -30.41 -11.39 33.28
N ILE A 481 -29.68 -10.44 33.86
CA ILE A 481 -29.80 -10.11 35.28
C ILE A 481 -30.51 -8.78 35.45
N THR A 482 -31.39 -8.72 36.44
CA THR A 482 -32.13 -7.51 36.81
C THR A 482 -31.47 -6.74 37.95
N GLU A 483 -30.62 -7.40 38.75
CA GLU A 483 -29.93 -6.80 39.90
C GLU A 483 -28.44 -7.12 39.90
N CYS A 484 -27.64 -6.14 40.33
CA CYS A 484 -26.20 -6.31 40.49
C CYS A 484 -25.88 -7.30 41.61
N PRO A 485 -25.08 -8.35 41.37
CA PRO A 485 -24.69 -9.29 42.42
C PRO A 485 -23.80 -8.66 43.49
N SER A 486 -23.15 -7.51 43.20
CA SER A 486 -22.26 -6.83 44.13
C SER A 486 -22.96 -5.78 44.99
N CYS A 487 -23.82 -4.93 44.41
CA CYS A 487 -24.46 -3.82 45.12
C CYS A 487 -26.00 -3.83 45.09
N ARG A 488 -26.62 -4.86 44.51
CA ARG A 488 -28.08 -5.03 44.34
C ARG A 488 -28.79 -3.91 43.56
N SER A 489 -28.06 -2.98 42.97
CA SER A 489 -28.62 -1.96 42.09
C SER A 489 -29.29 -2.60 40.87
N SER A 490 -30.46 -2.08 40.50
CA SER A 490 -31.17 -2.44 39.27
C SER A 490 -30.60 -1.75 38.02
N TYR A 491 -29.62 -0.85 38.18
CA TYR A 491 -28.98 -0.13 37.09
C TYR A 491 -27.93 -0.99 36.38
N ILE A 492 -28.37 -2.06 35.74
CA ILE A 492 -27.58 -2.92 34.86
C ILE A 492 -27.78 -2.49 33.41
N GLY A 493 -26.67 -2.24 32.70
CA GLY A 493 -26.77 -1.87 31.29
C GLY A 493 -25.49 -2.13 30.50
N GLY A 494 -25.64 -2.14 29.18
CA GLY A 494 -24.52 -2.11 28.26
C GLY A 494 -23.81 -0.75 28.30
N ILE A 495 -22.48 -0.78 28.13
CA ILE A 495 -21.63 0.41 27.95
C ILE A 495 -21.61 0.89 26.48
N SER A 496 -22.23 0.17 25.54
CA SER A 496 -22.24 0.58 24.13
C SER A 496 -23.19 1.76 23.90
N ILE A 497 -22.62 2.93 23.65
CA ILE A 497 -23.34 4.13 23.20
C ILE A 497 -23.06 4.28 21.71
N GLY A 498 -24.10 4.14 20.89
CA GLY A 498 -24.01 4.39 19.45
C GLY A 498 -23.98 5.88 19.14
N THR A 499 -23.50 6.23 17.93
CA THR A 499 -23.41 7.62 17.46
C THR A 499 -24.75 8.35 17.50
N GLU A 500 -25.85 7.66 17.18
CA GLU A 500 -27.21 8.21 17.20
C GLU A 500 -27.61 8.69 18.60
N LYS A 501 -27.32 7.90 19.64
CA LYS A 501 -27.62 8.26 21.02
C LYS A 501 -26.79 9.44 21.51
N VAL A 502 -25.55 9.57 21.02
CA VAL A 502 -24.70 10.73 21.31
C VAL A 502 -25.29 11.99 20.69
N GLU A 503 -25.69 11.90 19.42
CA GLU A 503 -26.35 13.01 18.72
C GLU A 503 -27.65 13.43 19.40
N GLU A 504 -28.53 12.49 19.77
CA GLU A 504 -29.75 12.78 20.51
C GLU A 504 -29.48 13.49 21.84
N GLU A 505 -28.48 13.05 22.60
CA GLU A 505 -28.13 13.68 23.89
C GLU A 505 -27.51 15.07 23.72
N ILE A 506 -26.78 15.31 22.63
CA ILE A 506 -26.27 16.63 22.27
C ILE A 506 -27.44 17.55 21.86
N LEU A 507 -28.37 17.10 21.01
CA LEU A 507 -29.47 17.92 20.52
C LEU A 507 -30.52 18.28 21.58
N LYS A 508 -30.60 17.52 22.67
CA LYS A 508 -31.50 17.80 23.80
C LYS A 508 -31.04 18.96 24.68
N ARG A 509 -29.80 19.44 24.52
CA ARG A 509 -29.16 20.43 25.38
C ARG A 509 -28.56 21.55 24.55
#